data_AF-A0A016SDR0-F1
#
_entry.id   AF-A0A016SDR0-F1
#
_cell.length_a   1.000
_cell.length_b   1.000
_cell.length_c   1.000
_cell.angle_alpha   90.00
_cell.angle_beta   90.00
_cell.angle_gamma   90.00
#
_symmetry.space_group_name_H-M   'P 1'
#
loop_
_entity.id
_entity.type
_entity.pdbx_description
1 polymer ?
#
loop_
_entity_poly.entity_id
_entity_poly.type
_entity_poly.pdbx_seq_one_letter_code
_entity_poly.pdbx_strand_id
1 'polypeptide(L)'
;MAKYSAIFTFFDEFVICKHSKWTAKKPGYFSSSLLRHHLKVKHGELLKTLDTDNKEVKEVKAMVLKRTLSSEQEQSPFIKKPKVNENMNIEKAFTTWMSDGAMTAKAERALMHMICISALPFSIVESKGLKNFVSVLALRFKIKSRFFQHEKCLEHSI
;
A
#
# COMPACT_ATOMS: atom_id res chain seq x y z
N MET A 1 -9.78 -16.65 3.18
CA MET A 1 -11.17 -16.79 3.66
C MET A 1 -11.31 -17.48 5.02
N ALA A 2 -10.21 -17.82 5.72
CA ALA A 2 -10.25 -18.52 7.00
C ALA A 2 -10.94 -17.76 8.16
N LYS A 3 -11.02 -16.42 8.09
CA LYS A 3 -11.64 -15.61 9.17
C LYS A 3 -13.13 -15.90 9.38
N TYR A 4 -13.84 -16.33 8.34
CA TYR A 4 -15.29 -16.51 8.38
C TYR A 4 -15.74 -17.98 8.37
N SER A 5 -14.80 -18.94 8.28
CA SER A 5 -15.12 -20.38 8.22
C SER A 5 -15.72 -20.95 9.50
N ALA A 6 -15.48 -20.29 10.64
CA ALA A 6 -16.13 -20.63 11.91
C ALA A 6 -17.64 -20.37 11.84
N ILE A 7 -18.04 -19.26 11.22
CA ILE A 7 -19.43 -18.75 11.21
C ILE A 7 -20.21 -19.20 9.97
N PHE A 8 -19.52 -19.33 8.84
CA PHE A 8 -20.12 -19.66 7.55
C PHE A 8 -19.56 -20.95 6.98
N THR A 9 -20.43 -21.75 6.39
CA THR A 9 -20.07 -22.90 5.57
C THR A 9 -20.11 -22.48 4.11
N PHE A 10 -19.02 -22.70 3.38
CA PHE A 10 -18.88 -22.33 1.97
C PHE A 10 -19.07 -23.57 1.09
N PHE A 11 -20.01 -23.49 0.15
CA PHE A 11 -20.17 -24.41 -0.97
C PHE A 11 -19.79 -23.69 -2.27
N ASP A 12 -19.68 -24.43 -3.38
CA ASP A 12 -19.23 -23.87 -4.66
C ASP A 12 -20.13 -22.72 -5.14
N GLU A 13 -21.45 -22.86 -4.97
CA GLU A 13 -22.43 -21.87 -5.40
C GLU A 13 -23.14 -21.11 -4.27
N PHE A 14 -23.01 -21.56 -3.02
CA PHE A 14 -23.79 -21.02 -1.90
C PHE A 14 -22.95 -20.86 -0.64
N VAL A 15 -23.36 -19.92 0.21
CA VAL A 15 -22.81 -19.74 1.56
C VAL A 15 -23.94 -19.81 2.57
N ILE A 16 -23.74 -20.61 3.61
CA ILE A 16 -24.72 -20.85 4.66
C ILE A 16 -24.16 -20.32 5.99
N CYS A 17 -24.94 -19.49 6.68
CA CYS A 17 -24.66 -19.08 8.05
C CYS A 17 -25.06 -20.20 9.02
N LYS A 18 -24.12 -20.65 9.85
CA LYS A 18 -24.37 -21.73 10.83
C LYS A 18 -25.32 -21.32 11.95
N HIS A 19 -25.43 -20.02 12.24
CA HIS A 19 -26.22 -19.51 13.38
C HIS A 19 -27.68 -19.22 13.04
N SER A 20 -27.99 -18.87 11.79
CA SER A 20 -29.37 -18.51 11.40
C SER A 20 -29.89 -19.27 10.18
N LYS A 21 -29.17 -20.31 9.71
CA LYS A 21 -29.47 -21.08 8.50
C LYS A 21 -29.75 -20.20 7.27
N TRP A 22 -29.20 -19.00 7.27
CA TRP A 22 -29.35 -18.06 6.17
C TRP A 22 -28.45 -18.48 5.03
N THR A 23 -29.01 -18.55 3.82
CA THR A 23 -28.30 -18.99 2.62
C THR A 23 -28.24 -17.87 1.61
N ALA A 24 -27.07 -17.65 1.03
CA ALA A 24 -26.87 -16.70 -0.05
C ALA A 24 -26.11 -17.33 -1.21
N LYS A 25 -26.52 -17.00 -2.44
CA LYS A 25 -25.81 -17.41 -3.65
C LYS A 25 -24.49 -16.64 -3.76
N LYS A 26 -23.42 -17.36 -4.07
CA LYS A 26 -22.08 -16.81 -4.27
C LYS A 26 -21.99 -16.17 -5.66
N PRO A 27 -21.83 -14.85 -5.79
CA PRO A 27 -21.47 -14.25 -7.09
C PRO A 27 -20.04 -14.69 -7.48
N GLY A 28 -19.77 -14.77 -8.79
CA GLY A 28 -18.47 -15.21 -9.32
C GLY A 28 -17.24 -14.48 -8.73
N TYR A 29 -17.45 -13.23 -8.29
CA TYR A 29 -16.51 -12.49 -7.44
C TYR A 29 -17.04 -12.40 -6.01
N PHE A 30 -16.65 -13.36 -5.17
CA PHE A 30 -17.12 -13.43 -3.80
C PHE A 30 -16.36 -12.46 -2.88
N SER A 31 -16.98 -11.32 -2.57
CA SER A 31 -16.47 -10.39 -1.56
C SER A 31 -17.04 -10.68 -0.17
N SER A 32 -16.29 -10.35 0.89
CA SER A 32 -16.76 -10.50 2.28
C SER A 32 -17.84 -9.49 2.69
N SER A 33 -18.21 -8.55 1.81
CA SER A 33 -19.17 -7.47 2.10
C SER A 33 -20.56 -8.02 2.44
N LEU A 34 -20.99 -9.05 1.72
CA LEU A 34 -22.26 -9.73 1.95
C LEU A 34 -22.30 -10.44 3.31
N LEU A 35 -21.19 -11.10 3.68
CA LEU A 35 -21.05 -11.74 5.00
C LEU A 35 -21.05 -10.73 6.15
N ARG A 36 -20.33 -9.61 5.97
CA ARG A 36 -20.30 -8.52 6.95
C ARG A 36 -21.67 -7.87 7.12
N HIS A 37 -22.40 -7.66 6.03
CA HIS A 37 -23.76 -7.11 6.10
C HIS A 37 -24.71 -8.06 6.84
N HIS A 38 -24.68 -9.35 6.51
CA HIS A 38 -25.46 -10.37 7.22
C HIS A 38 -25.15 -10.39 8.72
N LEU A 39 -23.87 -10.44 9.09
CA LEU A 39 -23.43 -10.37 10.49
C LEU A 39 -23.92 -9.10 11.17
N LYS A 40 -23.82 -7.93 10.53
CA LYS A 40 -24.27 -6.66 11.10
C LYS A 40 -25.78 -6.65 11.41
N VAL A 41 -26.60 -7.26 10.56
CA VAL A 41 -28.07 -7.21 10.67
C VAL A 41 -28.63 -8.31 11.57
N LYS A 42 -28.03 -9.50 11.55
CA LYS A 42 -28.58 -10.68 12.24
C LYS A 42 -27.75 -11.16 13.44
N HIS A 43 -26.45 -10.88 13.45
CA HIS A 43 -25.49 -11.38 14.45
C HIS A 43 -24.48 -10.30 14.85
N GLY A 44 -24.98 -9.13 15.26
CA GLY A 44 -24.14 -7.96 15.54
C GLY A 44 -23.10 -8.21 16.65
N GLU A 45 -23.39 -9.15 17.55
CA GLU A 45 -22.48 -9.56 18.62
C GLU A 45 -21.28 -10.37 18.11
N LEU A 46 -21.50 -11.26 17.12
CA LEU A 46 -20.42 -12.04 16.48
C LEU A 46 -19.52 -11.17 15.61
N LEU A 47 -20.01 -10.02 15.15
CA LEU A 47 -19.18 -9.05 14.45
C LEU A 47 -18.19 -8.36 15.41
N LYS A 48 -18.66 -8.03 16.62
CA LYS A 48 -17.83 -7.37 17.65
C LYS A 48 -16.67 -8.26 18.09
N THR A 49 -16.90 -9.56 18.29
CA THR A 49 -15.85 -10.51 18.70
C THR A 49 -14.77 -10.70 17.62
N LEU A 50 -15.16 -10.76 16.34
CA LEU A 50 -14.23 -10.84 15.22
C LEU A 50 -13.38 -9.57 14.99
N ASP A 51 -13.84 -8.42 15.49
CA ASP A 51 -13.12 -7.16 15.39
C ASP A 51 -12.18 -6.95 16.60
N THR A 52 -12.52 -7.43 17.79
CA THR A 52 -11.62 -7.45 18.97
C THR A 52 -10.39 -8.32 18.77
N ASP A 53 -10.52 -9.52 18.20
CA ASP A 53 -9.38 -10.41 17.92
C ASP A 53 -8.37 -9.77 16.94
N ASN A 54 -8.83 -8.88 16.07
CA ASN A 54 -7.99 -8.16 15.11
C ASN A 54 -7.20 -7.02 15.76
N LYS A 55 -7.68 -6.49 16.89
CA LYS A 55 -6.99 -5.48 17.68
C LYS A 55 -5.82 -6.09 18.46
N GLU A 56 -6.04 -7.25 19.08
CA GLU A 56 -5.01 -7.95 19.86
C GLU A 56 -3.87 -8.47 18.98
N VAL A 57 -4.15 -9.02 17.79
CA VAL A 57 -3.11 -9.48 16.85
C VAL A 57 -2.27 -8.33 16.28
N LYS A 58 -2.82 -7.11 16.18
CA LYS A 58 -2.06 -5.92 15.77
C LYS A 58 -1.11 -5.43 16.87
N GLU A 59 -1.49 -5.56 18.14
CA GLU A 59 -0.67 -5.09 19.27
C GLU A 59 0.54 -6.02 19.50
N VAL A 60 0.39 -7.34 19.36
CA VAL A 60 1.52 -8.29 19.48
C VAL A 60 2.55 -8.11 18.37
N LYS A 61 2.12 -7.88 17.11
CA LYS A 61 3.04 -7.62 15.99
C LYS A 61 3.78 -6.28 16.12
N ALA A 62 3.18 -5.29 16.79
CA ALA A 62 3.84 -4.01 17.06
C ALA A 62 4.93 -4.11 18.14
N MET A 63 4.82 -5.05 19.08
CA MET A 63 5.83 -5.26 20.13
C MET A 63 7.06 -6.06 19.64
N VAL A 64 6.85 -7.06 18.77
CA VAL A 64 7.97 -7.85 18.21
C VAL A 64 8.86 -6.99 17.30
N LEU A 65 8.26 -6.12 16.47
CA LEU A 65 9.01 -5.21 15.59
C LEU A 65 9.86 -4.19 16.37
N LYS A 66 9.45 -3.81 17.59
CA LYS A 66 10.22 -2.89 18.43
C LYS A 66 11.44 -3.54 19.07
N ARG A 67 11.44 -4.86 19.30
CA ARG A 67 12.61 -5.57 19.87
C ARG A 67 13.69 -5.86 18.83
N THR A 68 13.32 -6.14 17.58
CA THR A 68 14.33 -6.40 16.53
C THR A 68 15.04 -5.13 16.06
N LEU A 69 14.43 -3.95 16.21
CA LEU A 69 15.02 -2.67 15.82
C LEU A 69 16.12 -2.14 16.76
N SER A 70 16.31 -2.72 17.95
CA SER A 70 17.38 -2.31 18.87
C SER A 70 18.71 -3.04 18.67
N SER A 71 18.79 -4.06 17.82
CA SER A 71 19.97 -4.93 17.75
C SER A 71 20.79 -4.85 16.46
N GLU A 72 20.34 -4.14 15.43
CA GLU A 72 21.11 -3.95 14.19
C GLU A 72 21.28 -2.45 13.94
N GLN A 73 22.15 -1.84 14.73
CA GLN A 73 22.61 -0.48 14.50
C GLN A 73 24.13 -0.45 14.43
N GLU A 74 24.72 -1.19 13.49
CA GLU A 74 26.05 -0.85 12.98
C GLU A 74 26.10 -0.97 11.45
N GLN A 75 26.41 0.18 10.83
CA GLN A 75 26.86 0.40 9.44
C GLN A 75 25.85 0.25 8.28
N SER A 76 25.07 1.30 8.05
CA SER A 76 24.64 1.72 6.69
C SER A 76 24.31 3.23 6.69
N PRO A 77 24.60 4.01 5.63
CA PRO A 77 24.34 5.44 5.62
C PRO A 77 22.84 5.72 5.69
N PHE A 78 22.40 6.18 6.86
CA PHE A 78 21.00 6.38 7.21
C PHE A 78 20.42 7.56 6.42
N ILE A 79 19.70 7.28 5.33
CA ILE A 79 18.80 8.26 4.69
C ILE A 79 17.68 8.56 5.70
N LYS A 80 17.76 9.74 6.33
CA LYS A 80 16.75 10.25 7.28
C LYS A 80 15.38 10.24 6.60
N LYS A 81 14.45 9.41 7.09
CA LYS A 81 13.04 9.46 6.69
C LYS A 81 12.46 10.85 7.03
N PRO A 82 11.82 11.56 6.08
CA PRO A 82 11.23 12.86 6.38
C PRO A 82 10.09 12.70 7.38
N LYS A 83 10.12 13.48 8.47
CA LYS A 83 8.97 13.68 9.36
C LYS A 83 7.84 14.29 8.54
N VAL A 84 6.72 13.57 8.43
CA VAL A 84 5.49 14.10 7.85
C VAL A 84 4.94 15.12 8.85
N ASN A 85 5.04 16.41 8.52
CA ASN A 85 4.42 17.47 9.29
C ASN A 85 2.95 17.58 8.85
N GLU A 86 2.04 17.21 9.76
CA GLU A 86 0.61 17.42 9.64
C GLU A 86 0.34 18.92 9.60
N ASN A 87 0.12 19.46 8.39
CA ASN A 87 -0.69 20.65 8.05
C ASN A 87 -0.48 20.97 6.57
N MET A 88 -1.07 20.16 5.68
CA MET A 88 -1.10 20.49 4.25
C MET A 88 -2.07 21.66 4.02
N ASN A 89 -1.52 22.87 3.88
CA ASN A 89 -2.25 24.00 3.32
C ASN A 89 -2.67 23.64 1.88
N ILE A 90 -3.92 23.94 1.51
CA ILE A 90 -4.52 23.65 0.20
C ILE A 90 -3.62 24.14 -0.93
N GLU A 91 -3.01 25.33 -0.79
CA GLU A 91 -2.07 25.90 -1.75
C GLU A 91 -0.82 25.02 -1.97
N LYS A 92 -0.30 24.43 -0.89
CA LYS A 92 0.85 23.51 -0.97
C LYS A 92 0.47 22.22 -1.69
N ALA A 93 -0.76 21.73 -1.57
CA ALA A 93 -1.19 20.52 -2.27
C ALA A 93 -1.20 20.70 -3.79
N PHE A 94 -1.46 21.92 -4.29
CA PHE A 94 -1.42 22.23 -5.72
C PHE A 94 0.01 22.34 -6.26
N THR A 95 0.94 22.96 -5.50
CA THR A 95 2.34 23.13 -5.93
C THR A 95 3.20 21.89 -5.72
N THR A 96 2.77 20.96 -4.86
CA THR A 96 3.52 19.75 -4.47
C THR A 96 3.94 18.87 -5.66
N TRP A 97 3.10 18.77 -6.69
CA TRP A 97 3.33 17.95 -7.88
C TRP A 97 3.70 18.77 -9.13
N MET A 98 4.05 20.05 -8.96
CA MET A 98 4.61 20.85 -10.06
C MET A 98 6.01 20.39 -10.43
N SER A 99 6.55 20.92 -11.53
CA SER A 99 7.88 20.57 -12.08
C SER A 99 9.02 20.74 -11.08
N ASP A 100 8.89 21.73 -10.20
CA ASP A 100 9.77 22.12 -9.09
C ASP A 100 9.22 21.67 -7.72
N GLY A 101 8.08 20.99 -7.71
CA GLY A 101 7.40 20.53 -6.51
C GLY A 101 8.22 19.51 -5.74
N ALA A 102 8.17 19.62 -4.40
CA ALA A 102 8.94 18.75 -3.51
C ALA A 102 8.64 17.25 -3.70
N MET A 103 7.40 16.87 -4.04
CA MET A 103 7.06 15.46 -4.29
C MET A 103 7.50 14.99 -5.67
N THR A 104 7.48 15.86 -6.68
CA THR A 104 8.04 15.57 -8.01
C THR A 104 9.54 15.28 -7.91
N ALA A 105 10.30 16.15 -7.24
CA ALA A 105 11.73 15.94 -7.02
C ALA A 105 12.02 14.65 -6.23
N LYS A 106 11.19 14.33 -5.23
CA LYS A 106 11.31 13.09 -4.46
C LYS A 106 11.00 11.84 -5.30
N ALA A 107 9.98 11.90 -6.14
CA ALA A 107 9.63 10.83 -7.07
C ALA A 107 10.72 10.61 -8.12
N GLU A 108 11.30 11.68 -8.67
CA GLU A 108 12.45 11.60 -9.60
C GLU A 108 13.67 10.94 -8.96
N ARG A 109 14.03 11.32 -7.73
CA ARG A 109 15.11 10.69 -6.99
C ARG A 109 14.84 9.21 -6.70
N ALA A 110 13.61 8.87 -6.31
CA ALA A 110 13.23 7.47 -6.07
C ALA A 110 13.30 6.63 -7.35
N LEU A 111 12.85 7.20 -8.48
CA LEU A 111 12.93 6.56 -9.79
C LEU A 111 14.39 6.36 -10.22
N MET A 112 15.26 7.37 -10.02
CA MET A 112 16.68 7.25 -10.27
C MET A 112 17.32 6.15 -9.45
N HIS A 113 17.03 6.15 -8.15
CA HIS A 113 17.59 5.17 -7.24
C HIS A 113 17.19 3.74 -7.64
N MET A 114 15.93 3.53 -8.06
CA MET A 114 15.47 2.25 -8.60
C MET A 114 16.26 1.84 -9.85
N ILE A 115 16.52 2.77 -10.78
CA ILE A 115 17.27 2.49 -12.01
C ILE A 115 18.71 2.09 -11.67
N CYS A 116 19.39 2.84 -10.80
CA CYS A 116 20.78 2.59 -10.43
C CYS A 116 20.97 1.30 -9.62
N ILE A 117 20.17 1.08 -8.57
CA ILE A 117 20.31 -0.08 -7.68
C ILE A 117 19.94 -1.38 -8.39
N SER A 118 18.89 -1.35 -9.20
CA SER A 118 18.44 -2.54 -9.93
C SER A 118 19.14 -2.70 -11.29
N ALA A 119 20.18 -1.89 -11.57
CA ALA A 119 20.94 -1.90 -12.82
C ALA A 119 20.06 -1.92 -14.09
N LEU A 120 18.98 -1.12 -14.09
CA LEU A 120 18.03 -1.06 -15.21
C LEU A 120 18.53 -0.12 -16.31
N PRO A 121 18.21 -0.38 -17.59
CA PRO A 121 18.53 0.56 -18.65
C PRO A 121 17.71 1.86 -18.49
N PHE A 122 18.31 3.01 -18.78
CA PHE A 122 17.62 4.31 -18.71
C PHE A 122 16.36 4.39 -19.61
N SER A 123 16.27 3.55 -20.64
CA SER A 123 15.07 3.43 -21.50
C SER A 123 13.83 2.90 -20.75
N ILE A 124 13.99 2.36 -19.53
CA ILE A 124 12.87 1.86 -18.72
C ILE A 124 11.82 2.96 -18.45
N VAL A 125 12.25 4.23 -18.39
CA VAL A 125 11.37 5.39 -18.20
C VAL A 125 10.39 5.59 -19.37
N GLU A 126 10.72 5.06 -20.54
CA GLU A 126 9.89 5.14 -21.75
C GLU A 126 8.89 3.98 -21.84
N SER A 127 9.10 2.91 -21.06
CA SER A 127 8.29 1.70 -21.09
C SER A 127 6.82 1.96 -20.75
N LYS A 128 5.92 1.35 -21.51
CA LYS A 128 4.46 1.46 -21.28
C LYS A 128 4.07 0.92 -19.90
N GLY A 129 4.70 -0.17 -19.46
CA GLY A 129 4.43 -0.79 -18.16
C GLY A 129 4.75 0.14 -17.00
N LEU A 130 5.93 0.78 -16.99
CA LEU A 130 6.29 1.72 -15.94
C LEU A 130 5.40 2.97 -15.97
N LYS A 131 5.12 3.53 -17.16
CA LYS A 131 4.22 4.68 -17.30
C LYS A 131 2.82 4.38 -16.75
N ASN A 132 2.27 3.20 -17.05
CA ASN A 132 0.98 2.78 -16.52
C ASN A 132 1.02 2.62 -14.99
N PHE A 133 2.03 1.93 -14.47
CA PHE A 133 2.23 1.75 -13.02
C PHE A 133 2.29 3.10 -12.28
N VAL A 134 3.09 4.03 -12.81
CA VAL A 134 3.22 5.38 -12.26
C VAL A 134 1.92 6.16 -12.38
N SER A 135 1.17 6.06 -13.49
CA SER A 135 -0.11 6.78 -13.61
C SER A 135 -1.15 6.32 -12.59
N VAL A 136 -1.09 5.07 -12.15
CA VAL A 136 -1.99 4.53 -11.11
C VAL A 136 -1.59 5.04 -9.72
N LEU A 137 -0.30 5.10 -9.42
CA LEU A 137 0.19 5.49 -8.09
C LEU A 137 0.34 7.01 -7.91
N ALA A 138 0.67 7.72 -8.98
CA ALA A 138 1.03 9.13 -8.98
C ALA A 138 0.48 9.83 -10.23
N LEU A 139 -0.84 10.06 -10.23
CA LEU A 139 -1.61 10.65 -11.35
C LEU A 139 -1.02 11.95 -11.92
N ARG A 140 -0.36 12.76 -11.08
CA ARG A 140 0.19 14.06 -11.47
C ARG A 140 1.68 14.02 -11.82
N PHE A 141 2.35 12.90 -11.60
CA PHE A 141 3.77 12.77 -11.87
C PHE A 141 4.02 12.48 -13.35
N LYS A 142 4.79 13.35 -14.00
CA LYS A 142 5.23 13.16 -15.39
C LYS A 142 6.66 12.64 -15.40
N ILE A 143 6.83 11.42 -15.87
CA ILE A 143 8.15 10.81 -16.04
C ILE A 143 8.92 11.59 -17.12
N LYS A 144 10.10 12.08 -16.77
CA LYS A 144 10.99 12.79 -17.70
C LYS A 144 11.71 11.82 -18.64
N SER A 145 12.29 12.36 -19.71
CA SER A 145 12.95 11.57 -20.75
C SER A 145 14.19 10.84 -20.22
N ARG A 146 14.62 9.80 -20.94
CA ARG A 146 15.86 9.08 -20.61
C ARG A 146 17.10 9.97 -20.58
N PHE A 147 17.15 11.01 -21.42
CA PHE A 147 18.27 11.95 -21.49
C PHE A 147 18.40 12.76 -20.21
N PHE A 148 17.27 13.25 -19.68
CA PHE A 148 17.23 13.93 -18.39
C PHE A 148 17.74 13.02 -17.26
N GLN A 149 17.34 11.74 -17.30
CA GLN A 149 17.76 10.78 -16.29
C GLN A 149 19.26 10.47 -16.37
N HIS A 150 19.79 10.35 -17.59
CA HIS A 150 21.21 10.13 -17.82
C HIS A 150 22.06 11.30 -17.31
N GLU A 151 21.67 12.54 -17.66
CA GLU A 151 22.34 13.77 -17.21
C GLU A 151 22.34 13.90 -15.68
N LYS A 152 21.18 13.69 -15.04
CA LYS A 152 21.05 13.72 -13.57
C LYS A 152 21.90 12.68 -12.86
N CYS A 153 22.10 11.51 -13.48
CA CYS A 153 22.94 10.44 -12.93
C CYS A 153 24.41 10.86 -12.84
N LEU A 154 24.89 11.57 -13.87
CA LEU A 154 26.26 12.07 -13.94
C LEU A 154 26.51 13.16 -12.89
N GLU A 155 25.55 14.04 -12.64
CA GLU A 155 25.65 15.10 -11.62
C GLU A 155 25.79 14.59 -10.18
N HIS A 156 25.31 13.37 -9.88
CA HIS A 156 25.30 12.80 -8.52
C HIS A 156 26.38 11.72 -8.30
N SER A 157 27.21 11.44 -9.31
CA SER A 157 28.32 10.47 -9.24
C SER A 157 29.69 11.13 -9.05
N ILE A 158 29.73 12.42 -8.68
CA ILE A 158 30.89 13.20 -8.25
C ILE A 158 30.67 13.57 -6.78
#